data_AF-A0A1I8BW84-F1
#
_entry.id   AF-A0A1I8BW84-F1
#
_cell.length_a   1.000
_cell.length_b   1.000
_cell.length_c   1.000
_cell.angle_alpha   90.00
_cell.angle_beta   90.00
_cell.angle_gamma   90.00
#
_symmetry.space_group_name_H-M   'P 1'
#
loop_
_entity.id
_entity.type
_entity.pdbx_description
1 polymer ?
#
loop_
_entity_poly.entity_id
_entity_poly.type
_entity_poly.pdbx_seq_one_letter_code
_entity_poly.pdbx_strand_id
1 'polypeptide(L)'
;MIITMDIYQKHLERISNHCLTAREEEEIYGNKSKAGLVSLFNLDILDLAIKQIGLNELRQILKLKKQKINNNGEVKEEFEDENQNDTYKVLAHFQKKVHRYSWDVLAALRFWPEDVQNAENFLDKTFPEVRQLFQLKYKEMEICKKPFDMKTTDEVLAAFINTRGIIYKAISNSTSESSSALYGNLTSKCYFENDFLKINFPS
;
A
#
# COMPACT_ATOMS: atom_id res chain seq x y z
N MET A 1 21.28 -5.24 -12.16
CA MET A 1 19.87 -5.61 -12.37
C MET A 1 19.49 -6.91 -11.64
N ILE A 2 20.29 -7.98 -11.72
CA ILE A 2 19.99 -9.28 -11.07
C ILE A 2 19.79 -9.19 -9.55
N ILE A 3 20.62 -8.41 -8.84
CA ILE A 3 20.54 -8.26 -7.37
C ILE A 3 19.24 -7.58 -6.91
N THR A 4 18.77 -6.57 -7.65
CA THR A 4 17.54 -5.84 -7.30
C THR A 4 16.30 -6.73 -7.44
N MET A 5 16.29 -7.62 -8.45
CA MET A 5 15.19 -8.55 -8.70
C MET A 5 15.09 -9.64 -7.61
N ASP A 6 16.23 -10.17 -7.15
CA ASP A 6 16.28 -11.15 -6.05
C ASP A 6 15.80 -10.55 -4.72
N ILE A 7 16.21 -9.32 -4.41
CA ILE A 7 15.77 -8.61 -3.20
C ILE A 7 14.26 -8.30 -3.27
N TYR A 8 13.78 -7.82 -4.43
CA TYR A 8 12.35 -7.53 -4.64
C TYR A 8 11.49 -8.78 -4.44
N GLN A 9 11.90 -9.92 -5.01
CA GLN A 9 11.20 -11.18 -4.85
C GLN A 9 11.20 -11.67 -3.40
N LYS A 10 12.34 -11.56 -2.69
CA LYS A 10 12.43 -11.90 -1.26
C LYS A 10 11.47 -11.08 -0.40
N HIS A 11 11.32 -9.79 -0.68
CA HIS A 11 10.37 -8.95 0.04
C HIS A 11 8.92 -9.38 -0.21
N LEU A 12 8.56 -9.70 -1.45
CA LEU A 12 7.22 -10.23 -1.77
C LEU A 12 6.94 -11.58 -1.11
N GLU A 13 7.94 -12.45 -1.04
CA GLU A 13 7.82 -13.75 -0.37
C GLU A 13 7.64 -13.58 1.13
N ARG A 14 8.36 -12.66 1.77
CA ARG A 14 8.18 -12.33 3.18
C ARG A 14 6.77 -11.85 3.47
N ILE A 15 6.26 -10.90 2.68
CA ILE A 15 4.88 -10.43 2.80
C ILE A 15 3.92 -11.61 2.63
N SER A 16 4.08 -12.38 1.55
CA SER A 16 3.15 -13.47 1.21
C SER A 16 3.13 -14.56 2.26
N ASN A 17 4.27 -14.88 2.89
CA ASN A 17 4.43 -15.96 3.85
C ASN A 17 4.25 -15.52 5.30
N HIS A 18 4.07 -14.23 5.55
CA HIS A 18 3.71 -13.75 6.88
C HIS A 18 2.29 -14.24 7.22
N CYS A 19 2.12 -14.73 8.44
CA CYS A 19 0.85 -15.16 8.98
C CYS A 19 0.47 -14.23 10.12
N LEU A 20 -0.63 -13.51 9.94
CA LEU A 20 -1.13 -12.57 10.93
C LEU A 20 -1.66 -13.34 12.13
N THR A 21 -1.38 -12.81 13.31
CA THR A 21 -2.00 -13.22 14.57
C THR A 21 -3.44 -12.70 14.64
N ALA A 22 -4.26 -13.31 15.51
CA ALA A 22 -5.61 -12.82 15.79
C ALA A 22 -5.63 -11.33 16.19
N ARG A 23 -4.63 -10.88 16.96
CA ARG A 23 -4.48 -9.48 17.37
C ARG A 23 -4.15 -8.57 16.19
N GLU A 24 -3.30 -9.00 15.27
CA GLU A 24 -2.97 -8.19 14.08
C GLU A 24 -4.16 -8.09 13.13
N GLU A 25 -4.95 -9.16 12.97
CA GLU A 25 -6.23 -9.10 12.27
C GLU A 25 -7.20 -8.11 12.96
N GLU A 26 -7.28 -8.11 14.30
CA GLU A 26 -7.99 -7.10 15.09
C GLU A 26 -7.49 -5.67 14.91
N GLU A 27 -6.17 -5.48 14.79
CA GLU A 27 -5.56 -4.18 14.50
C GLU A 27 -5.93 -3.68 13.08
N ILE A 28 -6.07 -4.58 12.10
CA ILE A 28 -6.60 -4.23 10.77
C ILE A 28 -8.07 -3.82 10.87
N TYR A 29 -8.86 -4.58 11.63
CA TYR A 29 -10.28 -4.31 11.83
C TYR A 29 -10.45 -2.89 12.40
N GLY A 30 -9.92 -2.62 13.59
CA GLY A 30 -10.17 -1.35 14.27
C GLY A 30 -11.66 -1.02 14.45
N ASN A 31 -12.01 -0.13 15.38
CA ASN A 31 -13.42 0.10 15.72
C ASN A 31 -14.13 1.16 14.84
N LYS A 32 -13.71 1.36 13.56
CA LYS A 32 -13.75 2.72 12.98
C LYS A 32 -14.25 2.91 11.53
N SER A 33 -14.83 1.91 10.86
CA SER A 33 -15.48 2.19 9.56
C SER A 33 -16.72 3.08 9.71
N LYS A 34 -17.01 3.95 8.72
CA LYS A 34 -18.21 4.82 8.70
C LYS A 34 -19.53 4.06 8.83
N ALA A 35 -19.55 2.81 8.38
CA ALA A 35 -20.74 1.98 8.28
C ALA A 35 -20.81 0.86 9.34
N GLY A 36 -19.85 0.75 10.26
CA GLY A 36 -19.81 -0.35 11.24
C GLY A 36 -19.58 -1.75 10.63
N LEU A 37 -19.17 -1.82 9.35
CA LEU A 37 -18.99 -3.05 8.56
C LEU A 37 -17.50 -3.40 8.41
N VAL A 38 -16.79 -3.35 9.53
CA VAL A 38 -15.33 -3.47 9.57
C VAL A 38 -14.83 -4.76 8.91
N SER A 39 -15.49 -5.90 9.13
CA SER A 39 -15.02 -7.20 8.62
C SER A 39 -15.14 -7.39 7.10
N LEU A 40 -16.00 -6.64 6.40
CA LEU A 40 -16.29 -6.87 4.97
C LEU A 40 -15.36 -6.11 4.01
N PHE A 41 -14.64 -5.09 4.50
CA PHE A 41 -13.91 -4.14 3.65
C PHE A 41 -12.41 -4.01 3.99
N ASN A 42 -11.85 -4.95 4.76
CA ASN A 42 -10.44 -4.93 5.17
C ASN A 42 -9.46 -4.82 4.01
N LEU A 43 -9.70 -5.55 2.93
CA LEU A 43 -8.80 -5.52 1.78
C LEU A 43 -8.83 -4.15 1.07
N ASP A 44 -9.99 -3.48 1.07
CA ASP A 44 -10.12 -2.14 0.48
C ASP A 44 -9.30 -1.10 1.28
N ILE A 45 -9.34 -1.14 2.62
CA ILE A 45 -8.57 -0.18 3.43
C ILE A 45 -7.06 -0.42 3.35
N LEU A 46 -6.63 -1.69 3.30
CA LEU A 46 -5.23 -2.03 3.07
C LEU A 46 -4.78 -1.58 1.68
N ASP A 47 -5.61 -1.72 0.64
CA ASP A 47 -5.30 -1.21 -0.69
C ASP A 47 -5.13 0.33 -0.71
N LEU A 48 -5.98 1.07 0.01
CA LEU A 48 -5.84 2.52 0.17
C LEU A 48 -4.53 2.88 0.88
N ALA A 49 -4.15 2.15 1.93
CA ALA A 49 -2.89 2.36 2.61
C ALA A 49 -1.68 2.06 1.71
N ILE A 50 -1.73 1.00 0.89
CA ILE A 50 -0.68 0.70 -0.10
C ILE A 50 -0.58 1.83 -1.14
N LYS A 51 -1.71 2.37 -1.63
CA LYS A 51 -1.73 3.55 -2.51
C LYS A 51 -1.06 4.75 -1.84
N GLN A 52 -1.43 5.03 -0.59
CA GLN A 52 -0.90 6.13 0.20
C GLN A 52 0.62 6.06 0.35
N ILE A 53 1.15 4.88 0.70
CA ILE A 53 2.59 4.64 0.84
C ILE A 53 3.30 4.84 -0.50
N GLY A 54 2.86 4.15 -1.55
CA GLY A 54 3.53 4.20 -2.85
C GLY A 54 3.54 5.59 -3.48
N LEU A 55 2.43 6.33 -3.39
CA LEU A 55 2.38 7.71 -3.87
C LEU A 55 3.29 8.64 -3.07
N ASN A 56 3.41 8.45 -1.76
CA ASN A 56 4.31 9.28 -0.94
C ASN A 56 5.79 8.96 -1.17
N GLU A 57 6.14 7.70 -1.43
CA GLU A 57 7.50 7.34 -1.86
C GLU A 57 7.83 7.95 -3.22
N LEU A 58 6.87 7.95 -4.15
CA LEU A 58 7.03 8.58 -5.44
C LEU A 58 7.20 10.10 -5.32
N ARG A 59 6.31 10.76 -4.56
CA ARG A 59 6.38 12.22 -4.32
C ARG A 59 7.73 12.62 -3.75
N GLN A 60 8.22 11.89 -2.75
CA GLN A 60 9.52 12.15 -2.14
C GLN A 60 10.66 12.09 -3.17
N ILE A 61 10.66 11.10 -4.07
CA ILE A 61 11.67 10.97 -5.13
C ILE A 61 11.58 12.10 -6.16
N LEU A 62 10.37 12.57 -6.45
CA LEU A 62 10.11 13.71 -7.32
C LEU A 62 10.31 15.08 -6.63
N LYS A 63 10.71 15.09 -5.34
CA LYS A 63 10.83 16.30 -4.51
C LYS A 63 9.51 17.05 -4.37
N LEU A 64 8.41 16.31 -4.35
CA LEU A 64 7.06 16.80 -4.06
C LEU A 64 6.74 16.57 -2.58
N LYS A 65 5.97 17.49 -1.99
CA LYS A 65 5.47 17.34 -0.62
C LYS A 65 4.65 16.06 -0.52
N LYS A 66 4.83 15.29 0.56
CA LYS A 66 3.95 14.16 0.88
C LYS A 66 2.53 14.66 1.12
N GLN A 67 1.55 13.88 0.68
CA GLN A 67 0.14 14.27 0.70
C GLN A 67 -0.74 13.11 1.15
N LYS A 68 -1.81 13.41 1.88
CA LYS A 68 -2.84 12.41 2.18
C LYS A 68 -3.71 12.18 0.95
N ILE A 69 -4.06 10.93 0.70
CA ILE A 69 -4.96 10.55 -0.41
C ILE A 69 -6.34 11.13 -0.14
N ASN A 70 -6.96 11.67 -1.19
CA ASN A 70 -8.33 12.15 -1.15
C ASN A 70 -9.17 11.32 -2.13
N ASN A 71 -9.96 10.40 -1.58
CA ASN A 71 -10.73 9.44 -2.39
C ASN A 71 -11.90 10.08 -3.16
N ASN A 72 -12.26 11.32 -2.84
CA ASN A 72 -13.40 12.06 -3.42
C ASN A 72 -12.99 13.38 -4.08
N GLY A 73 -11.70 13.68 -4.18
CA GLY A 73 -11.26 14.99 -4.64
C GLY A 73 -9.81 15.01 -5.06
N GLU A 74 -9.41 16.14 -5.64
CA GLU A 74 -8.03 16.36 -6.01
C GLU A 74 -7.21 16.74 -4.78
N VAL A 75 -5.94 16.37 -4.81
CA VAL A 75 -4.94 16.89 -3.87
C VAL A 75 -4.04 17.83 -4.65
N LYS A 76 -3.81 19.02 -4.11
CA LYS A 76 -2.90 19.97 -4.73
C LYS A 76 -1.47 19.48 -4.58
N GLU A 77 -0.84 19.13 -5.70
CA GLU A 77 0.56 18.69 -5.71
C GLU A 77 1.47 19.92 -5.68
N GLU A 78 2.53 19.86 -4.88
CA GLU A 78 3.46 20.97 -4.66
C GLU A 78 4.88 20.45 -4.49
N PHE A 79 5.87 21.16 -5.03
CA PHE A 79 7.28 20.87 -4.77
C PHE A 79 7.66 21.21 -3.33
N GLU A 80 8.66 20.51 -2.79
CA GLU A 80 9.24 20.81 -1.48
C GLU A 80 10.03 22.13 -1.48
N ASP A 81 10.70 22.46 -2.60
CA ASP A 81 11.40 23.73 -2.80
C ASP A 81 10.56 24.66 -3.68
N GLU A 82 10.23 25.84 -3.13
CA GLU A 82 9.44 26.86 -3.81
C GLU A 82 10.17 27.50 -5.02
N ASN A 83 11.49 27.33 -5.11
CA ASN A 83 12.31 27.86 -6.20
C ASN A 83 12.46 26.89 -7.39
N GLN A 84 11.79 25.73 -7.36
CA GLN A 84 11.89 24.76 -8.43
C GLN A 84 11.20 25.29 -9.69
N ASN A 85 12.00 25.50 -10.74
CA ASN A 85 11.56 26.22 -11.93
C ASN A 85 10.45 25.46 -12.68
N ASP A 86 9.48 26.23 -13.14
CA ASP A 86 8.10 25.82 -13.29
C ASP A 86 7.87 24.81 -14.44
N THR A 87 7.47 23.59 -14.06
CA THR A 87 6.75 22.66 -14.96
C THR A 87 5.29 22.58 -14.56
N TYR A 88 4.61 23.71 -14.32
CA TYR A 88 3.19 23.79 -13.91
C TYR A 88 2.30 22.81 -14.67
N LYS A 89 2.48 22.70 -15.99
CA LYS A 89 1.74 21.77 -16.84
C LYS A 89 1.99 20.30 -16.51
N VAL A 90 3.23 19.92 -16.18
CA VAL A 90 3.60 18.56 -15.78
C VAL A 90 3.09 18.25 -14.38
N LEU A 91 3.17 19.21 -13.45
CA LEU A 91 2.66 19.05 -12.09
C LEU A 91 1.13 18.88 -12.09
N ALA A 92 0.41 19.70 -12.85
CA ALA A 92 -1.04 19.57 -13.03
C ALA A 92 -1.41 18.24 -13.71
N HIS A 93 -0.59 17.76 -14.66
CA HIS A 93 -0.78 16.44 -15.27
C HIS A 93 -0.59 15.30 -14.26
N PHE A 94 0.45 15.38 -13.42
CA PHE A 94 0.68 14.44 -12.33
C PHE A 94 -0.50 14.43 -11.35
N GLN A 95 -0.94 15.60 -10.87
CA GLN A 95 -2.11 15.73 -9.99
C GLN A 95 -3.36 15.08 -10.57
N LYS A 96 -3.69 15.38 -11.84
CA LYS A 96 -4.87 14.82 -12.50
C LYS A 96 -4.80 13.29 -12.59
N LYS A 97 -3.62 12.73 -12.87
CA LYS A 97 -3.43 11.28 -12.95
C LYS A 97 -3.52 10.64 -11.57
N VAL A 98 -2.86 11.21 -10.56
CA VAL A 98 -2.97 10.74 -9.17
C VAL A 98 -4.42 10.76 -8.70
N HIS A 99 -5.16 11.84 -8.97
CA HIS A 99 -6.59 11.92 -8.67
C HIS A 99 -7.37 10.79 -9.33
N ARG A 100 -7.18 10.55 -10.64
CA ARG A 100 -7.85 9.46 -11.35
C ARG A 100 -7.57 8.08 -10.75
N TYR A 101 -6.36 7.85 -10.24
CA TYR A 101 -5.99 6.57 -9.63
C TYR A 101 -6.40 6.43 -8.17
N SER A 102 -6.58 7.55 -7.47
CA SER A 102 -7.05 7.60 -6.09
C SER A 102 -8.57 7.71 -5.98
N TRP A 103 -9.26 8.06 -7.06
CA TRP A 103 -10.70 8.17 -7.10
C TRP A 103 -11.36 6.82 -6.81
N ASP A 104 -12.03 6.76 -5.66
CA ASP A 104 -12.74 5.59 -5.20
C ASP A 104 -13.91 6.04 -4.32
N VAL A 105 -15.04 6.29 -4.98
CA VAL A 105 -16.27 6.77 -4.32
C VAL A 105 -16.72 5.81 -3.23
N LEU A 106 -16.55 4.50 -3.44
CA LEU A 106 -16.96 3.49 -2.47
C LEU A 106 -16.06 3.55 -1.24
N ALA A 107 -14.74 3.64 -1.43
CA ALA A 107 -13.81 3.86 -0.33
C ALA A 107 -14.13 5.13 0.46
N ALA A 108 -14.46 6.24 -0.22
CA ALA A 108 -14.75 7.50 0.44
C ALA A 108 -16.04 7.48 1.28
N LEU A 109 -17.03 6.67 0.87
CA LEU A 109 -18.25 6.41 1.63
C LEU A 109 -17.99 5.51 2.85
N ARG A 110 -17.02 4.60 2.75
CA ARG A 110 -16.75 3.57 3.77
C ARG A 110 -15.73 4.00 4.84
N PHE A 111 -14.76 4.82 4.48
CA PHE A 111 -13.60 5.11 5.32
C PHE A 111 -13.43 6.59 5.64
N TRP A 112 -12.95 6.86 6.84
CA TRP A 112 -12.40 8.15 7.24
C TRP A 112 -10.92 8.26 6.84
N PRO A 113 -10.39 9.47 6.64
CA PRO A 113 -8.95 9.67 6.42
C PRO A 113 -8.08 9.05 7.53
N GLU A 114 -8.56 9.07 8.77
CA GLU A 114 -7.88 8.47 9.92
C GLU A 114 -7.79 6.93 9.82
N ASP A 115 -8.75 6.28 9.17
CA ASP A 115 -8.71 4.83 8.95
C ASP A 115 -7.57 4.46 8.01
N VAL A 116 -7.37 5.26 6.95
CA VAL A 116 -6.26 5.07 6.00
C VAL A 116 -4.92 5.27 6.72
N GLN A 117 -4.82 6.26 7.61
CA GLN A 117 -3.61 6.49 8.40
C GLN A 117 -3.31 5.33 9.35
N ASN A 118 -4.34 4.78 10.00
CA ASN A 118 -4.16 3.63 10.89
C ASN A 118 -3.72 2.39 10.10
N ALA A 119 -4.31 2.16 8.93
CA ALA A 119 -3.90 1.07 8.03
C ALA A 119 -2.48 1.28 7.49
N GLU A 120 -2.07 2.51 7.16
CA GLU A 120 -0.67 2.82 6.81
C GLU A 120 0.27 2.46 7.97
N ASN A 121 -0.05 2.87 9.19
CA ASN A 121 0.76 2.55 10.37
C ASN A 121 0.84 1.04 10.63
N PHE A 122 -0.27 0.33 10.44
CA PHE A 122 -0.31 -1.13 10.51
C PHE A 122 0.62 -1.74 9.46
N LEU A 123 0.55 -1.31 8.19
CA LEU A 123 1.42 -1.81 7.13
C LEU A 123 2.90 -1.50 7.41
N ASP A 124 3.24 -0.30 7.87
CA ASP A 124 4.63 0.04 8.20
C ASP A 124 5.20 -0.82 9.35
N LYS A 125 4.34 -1.24 10.29
CA LYS A 125 4.71 -2.12 11.41
C LYS A 125 4.83 -3.59 10.97
N THR A 126 3.81 -4.11 10.29
CA THR A 126 3.63 -5.55 10.02
C THR A 126 4.28 -5.98 8.71
N PHE A 127 4.28 -5.09 7.72
CA PHE A 127 4.81 -5.31 6.38
C PHE A 127 5.74 -4.17 5.93
N PRO A 128 6.84 -3.87 6.65
CA PRO A 128 7.76 -2.78 6.29
C PRO A 128 8.33 -2.93 4.86
N GLU A 129 8.31 -4.14 4.31
CA GLU A 129 8.64 -4.45 2.93
C GLU A 129 7.81 -3.68 1.90
N VAL A 130 6.58 -3.26 2.21
CA VAL A 130 5.73 -2.49 1.27
C VAL A 130 6.44 -1.24 0.79
N ARG A 131 6.99 -0.46 1.73
CA ARG A 131 7.74 0.77 1.42
C ARG A 131 9.01 0.46 0.64
N GLN A 132 9.72 -0.60 1.04
CA GLN A 132 10.97 -1.05 0.40
C GLN A 132 10.73 -1.47 -1.05
N LEU A 133 9.63 -2.14 -1.36
CA LEU A 133 9.27 -2.55 -2.72
C LEU A 133 9.04 -1.35 -3.65
N PHE A 134 8.33 -0.32 -3.19
CA PHE A 134 8.18 0.92 -3.96
C PHE A 134 9.53 1.62 -4.16
N GLN A 135 10.33 1.77 -3.11
CA GLN A 135 11.67 2.38 -3.19
C GLN A 135 12.58 1.63 -4.16
N LEU A 136 12.61 0.30 -4.10
CA LEU A 136 13.37 -0.54 -5.02
C LEU A 136 12.90 -0.34 -6.45
N LYS A 137 11.59 -0.30 -6.68
CA LYS A 137 11.05 -0.10 -8.03
C LYS A 137 11.45 1.26 -8.60
N TYR A 138 11.32 2.31 -7.81
CA TYR A 138 11.65 3.66 -8.23
C TYR A 138 13.15 3.86 -8.44
N LYS A 139 13.98 3.18 -7.63
CA LYS A 139 15.43 3.12 -7.84
C LYS A 139 15.80 2.36 -9.11
N GLU A 140 15.17 1.23 -9.39
CA GLU A 140 15.36 0.45 -10.63
C GLU A 140 15.04 1.29 -11.87
N MET A 141 13.99 2.11 -11.80
CA MET A 141 13.59 3.02 -12.87
C MET A 141 14.47 4.27 -12.99
N GLU A 142 15.43 4.45 -12.08
CA GLU A 142 16.33 5.59 -12.00
C GLU A 142 15.61 6.94 -12.07
N ILE A 143 14.45 7.06 -11.41
CA ILE A 143 13.55 8.22 -11.53
C ILE A 143 14.27 9.54 -11.23
N CYS A 144 15.16 9.57 -10.21
CA CYS A 144 15.94 10.76 -9.86
C CYS A 144 16.85 11.27 -11.00
N LYS A 145 17.17 10.43 -11.99
CA LYS A 145 17.99 10.79 -13.16
C LYS A 145 17.15 11.18 -14.37
N LYS A 146 15.85 10.90 -14.35
CA LYS A 146 14.93 11.22 -15.45
C LYS A 146 14.44 12.66 -15.33
N PRO A 147 14.21 13.36 -16.46
CA PRO A 147 13.57 14.67 -16.43
C PRO A 147 12.13 14.57 -15.90
N PHE A 148 11.68 15.57 -15.15
CA PHE A 148 10.28 15.65 -14.73
C PHE A 148 9.41 16.20 -15.87
N ASP A 149 8.97 15.30 -16.75
CA ASP A 149 8.09 15.60 -17.88
C ASP A 149 6.84 14.71 -17.90
N MET A 150 5.92 14.96 -18.84
CA MET A 150 4.67 14.20 -18.96
C MET A 150 4.90 12.71 -19.25
N LYS A 151 5.93 12.39 -20.05
CA LYS A 151 6.24 11.01 -20.44
C LYS A 151 6.75 10.22 -19.24
N THR A 152 7.72 10.78 -18.52
CA THR A 152 8.27 10.21 -17.29
C THR A 152 7.19 10.06 -16.23
N THR A 153 6.33 11.06 -16.08
CA THR A 153 5.17 11.00 -15.18
C THR A 153 4.27 9.80 -15.51
N ASP A 154 3.91 9.62 -16.77
CA ASP A 154 3.05 8.51 -17.20
C ASP A 154 3.71 7.14 -17.02
N GLU A 155 5.00 7.01 -17.36
CA GLU A 155 5.77 5.78 -17.16
C GLU A 155 5.83 5.37 -15.69
N VAL A 156 6.12 6.34 -14.81
CA VAL A 156 6.31 6.09 -13.38
C VAL A 156 4.98 5.78 -12.70
N LEU A 157 3.89 6.45 -13.08
CA LEU A 157 2.56 6.14 -12.56
C LEU A 157 2.07 4.76 -13.03
N ALA A 158 2.37 4.36 -14.26
CA ALA A 158 2.09 3.00 -14.73
C ALA A 158 2.85 1.95 -13.90
N ALA A 159 4.12 2.20 -13.58
CA ALA A 159 4.91 1.32 -12.72
C ALA A 159 4.40 1.28 -11.28
N PHE A 160 3.94 2.42 -10.73
CA PHE A 160 3.25 2.47 -9.44
C PHE A 160 2.03 1.57 -9.41
N ILE A 161 1.16 1.64 -10.43
CA ILE A 161 -0.07 0.82 -10.48
C ILE A 161 0.26 -0.67 -10.51
N ASN A 162 1.24 -1.08 -11.33
CA ASN A 162 1.66 -2.47 -11.41
C ASN A 162 2.25 -2.95 -10.06
N THR A 163 3.15 -2.16 -9.48
CA THR A 163 3.80 -2.47 -8.19
C THR A 163 2.78 -2.60 -7.07
N ARG A 164 1.83 -1.64 -6.97
CA ARG A 164 0.70 -1.72 -6.06
C ARG A 164 -0.09 -3.01 -6.24
N GLY A 165 -0.43 -3.38 -7.48
CA GLY A 165 -1.20 -4.59 -7.75
C GLY A 165 -0.49 -5.87 -7.27
N ILE A 166 0.82 -5.95 -7.46
CA ILE A 166 1.65 -7.07 -7.00
C ILE A 166 1.69 -7.11 -5.46
N ILE A 167 1.96 -5.98 -4.81
CA ILE A 167 2.01 -5.85 -3.35
C ILE A 167 0.65 -6.20 -2.73
N TYR A 168 -0.42 -5.62 -3.27
CA TYR A 168 -1.79 -5.88 -2.82
C TYR A 168 -2.12 -7.37 -2.89
N LYS A 169 -1.76 -8.05 -3.98
CA LYS A 169 -1.96 -9.50 -4.10
C LYS A 169 -1.20 -10.28 -3.03
N ALA A 170 0.05 -9.91 -2.74
CA ALA A 170 0.85 -10.56 -1.70
C ALA A 170 0.23 -10.39 -0.30
N ILE A 171 -0.19 -9.17 0.05
CA ILE A 171 -0.86 -8.87 1.32
C ILE A 171 -2.21 -9.58 1.39
N SER A 172 -3.02 -9.49 0.34
CA SER A 172 -4.34 -10.12 0.28
C SER A 172 -4.25 -11.64 0.47
N ASN A 173 -3.25 -12.29 -0.12
CA ASN A 173 -3.00 -13.71 0.12
C ASN A 173 -2.61 -13.99 1.57
N SER A 174 -1.70 -13.20 2.16
CA SER A 174 -1.29 -13.34 3.57
C SER A 174 -2.48 -13.18 4.52
N THR A 175 -3.27 -12.12 4.36
CA THR A 175 -4.46 -11.86 5.18
C THR A 175 -5.52 -12.95 4.97
N SER A 176 -5.79 -13.37 3.74
CA SER A 176 -6.80 -14.40 3.47
C SER A 176 -6.44 -15.76 4.08
N GLU A 177 -5.16 -16.15 4.02
CA GLU A 177 -4.66 -17.37 4.66
C GLU A 177 -4.77 -17.26 6.19
N SER A 178 -4.33 -16.13 6.75
CA SER A 178 -4.39 -15.88 8.20
C SER A 178 -5.82 -15.93 8.74
N SER A 179 -6.74 -15.21 8.10
CA SER A 179 -8.17 -15.25 8.40
C SER A 179 -8.73 -16.68 8.29
N SER A 180 -8.41 -17.41 7.22
CA SER A 180 -8.88 -18.80 7.04
C SER A 180 -8.40 -19.72 8.17
N ALA A 181 -7.14 -19.59 8.57
CA ALA A 181 -6.57 -20.34 9.69
C ALA A 181 -7.31 -20.04 11.01
N LEU A 182 -7.59 -18.76 11.31
CA LEU A 182 -8.31 -18.34 12.51
C LEU A 182 -9.75 -18.87 12.55
N TYR A 183 -10.40 -19.06 11.40
CA TYR A 183 -11.71 -19.70 11.30
C TYR A 183 -11.65 -21.24 11.24
N GLY A 184 -10.50 -21.84 11.52
CA GLY A 184 -10.34 -23.29 11.69
C GLY A 184 -10.03 -24.06 10.40
N ASN A 185 -9.66 -23.39 9.31
CA ASN A 185 -9.29 -24.08 8.08
C ASN A 185 -7.90 -24.73 8.17
N LEU A 186 -7.88 -26.06 8.36
CA LEU A 186 -6.67 -26.88 8.46
C LEU A 186 -5.77 -26.85 7.20
N THR A 187 -6.32 -26.48 6.04
CA THR A 187 -5.55 -26.44 4.79
C THR A 187 -4.83 -25.11 4.58
N SER A 188 -5.09 -24.10 5.43
CA SER A 188 -4.37 -22.85 5.35
C SER A 188 -2.91 -23.04 5.75
N LYS A 189 -2.01 -22.40 4.99
CA LYS A 189 -0.58 -22.40 5.34
C LYS A 189 -0.29 -21.72 6.69
N CYS A 190 -1.20 -20.87 7.16
CA CYS A 190 -1.07 -20.15 8.42
C CYS A 190 -1.70 -20.89 9.61
N TYR A 191 -2.23 -22.10 9.42
CA TYR A 191 -2.91 -22.85 10.47
C TYR A 191 -1.99 -23.21 11.64
N PHE A 192 -0.79 -23.75 11.36
CA PHE A 192 0.16 -24.17 12.40
C PHE A 192 1.00 -23.04 12.98
N GLU A 193 1.01 -21.88 12.31
CA GLU A 193 1.75 -20.68 12.74
C GLU A 193 0.94 -19.85 13.74
N ASN A 194 -0.37 -20.06 13.86
CA ASN A 194 -1.22 -19.33 14.80
C ASN A 194 -1.21 -19.98 16.20
N ASP A 195 -0.54 -19.33 17.15
CA ASP A 195 -0.37 -19.82 18.53
C ASP A 195 -1.69 -20.06 19.29
N PHE A 196 -2.79 -19.41 18.88
CA PHE A 196 -4.13 -19.61 19.46
C PHE A 196 -4.64 -21.06 19.28
N LEU A 197 -4.17 -21.77 18.25
CA LEU A 197 -4.58 -23.14 17.95
C LEU A 197 -3.70 -24.19 18.62
N LYS A 198 -2.48 -23.83 19.06
CA LYS A 198 -1.58 -24.73 19.81
C LYS A 198 -2.07 -25.05 21.22
N ILE A 199 -2.96 -24.23 21.78
CA ILE A 199 -3.48 -24.39 23.15
C ILE A 199 -4.65 -25.39 23.21
N ASN A 200 -5.38 -25.60 22.11
CA ASN A 200 -6.62 -26.39 22.11
C ASN A 200 -6.50 -27.82 21.57
N PHE A 201 -5.36 -28.21 21.03
CA PHE A 201 -5.09 -29.59 20.61
C PHE A 201 -3.64 -29.98 20.96
N PRO A 202 -3.38 -30.49 22.19
CA PRO A 202 -2.12 -31.13 22.47
C PRO A 202 -1.98 -32.39 21.60
N SER A 203 -0.84 -32.48 20.93
CA SER A 203 -0.35 -33.65 20.18
C SER A 203 -0.38 -34.94 20.98
#